data_AF-B0VFM2-F1
#
_entry.id   AF-B0VFM2-F1
#
_cell.length_a   1.000
_cell.length_b   1.000
_cell.length_c   1.000
_cell.angle_alpha   90.00
_cell.angle_beta   90.00
_cell.angle_gamma   90.00
#
_symmetry.space_group_name_H-M   'P 1'
#
loop_
_entity.id
_entity.type
_entity.pdbx_description
1 polymer ?
#
loop_
_entity_poly.entity_id
_entity_poly.type
_entity_poly.pdbx_seq_one_letter_code
_entity_poly.pdbx_strand_id
1 'polypeptide(L)'
;MSNEEIQNRTPEELLQNLERAYTERNINIYKSLLHPDFRFELLASEVSLIGIDMNNDGMRDSWWGYAQEVEYTDRMFNKGSSDGTYPPPDDIKLRLQIPPSERWENDPEVGHEDWIIIPCNFDLILSYQESNSSITANGIARFYLRPEGNGWKIAIWRDESNI
;
A
#
# COMPACT_ATOMS: atom_id res chain seq x y z
N MET A 1 20.63 -12.85 -8.01
CA MET A 1 19.53 -12.18 -8.73
C MET A 1 19.99 -10.76 -8.99
N SER A 2 19.97 -10.31 -10.24
CA SER A 2 20.39 -8.95 -10.59
C SER A 2 19.45 -7.96 -9.93
N ASN A 3 20.02 -7.05 -9.15
CA ASN A 3 19.38 -5.85 -8.64
C ASN A 3 19.16 -4.94 -9.87
N GLU A 4 18.23 -5.28 -10.77
CA GLU A 4 17.70 -4.24 -11.66
C GLU A 4 17.16 -3.18 -10.73
N GLU A 5 17.83 -2.01 -10.71
CA GLU A 5 17.37 -0.87 -9.92
C GLU A 5 15.91 -0.66 -10.26
N ILE A 6 15.05 -0.81 -9.25
CA ILE A 6 13.64 -0.55 -9.44
C ILE A 6 13.50 0.93 -9.72
N GLN A 7 13.17 1.23 -10.97
CA GLN A 7 12.95 2.58 -11.42
C GLN A 7 11.45 2.85 -11.30
N ASN A 8 11.10 3.97 -10.67
CA ASN A 8 9.72 4.44 -10.53
C ASN A 8 9.57 5.72 -11.34
N ARG A 9 9.89 5.70 -12.65
CA ARG A 9 10.05 6.92 -13.46
C ARG A 9 8.73 7.60 -13.76
N THR A 10 7.64 6.83 -13.77
CA THR A 10 6.27 7.34 -13.93
C THR A 10 5.39 6.87 -12.78
N PRO A 11 4.27 7.56 -12.52
CA PRO A 11 3.27 7.10 -11.58
C PRO A 11 2.72 5.71 -11.90
N GLU A 12 2.49 5.37 -13.18
CA GLU A 12 2.09 3.99 -13.54
C GLU A 12 3.17 2.97 -13.20
N GLU A 13 4.43 3.24 -13.51
CA GLU A 13 5.54 2.31 -13.24
C GLU A 13 5.66 2.05 -11.73
N LEU A 14 5.48 3.09 -10.90
CA LEU A 14 5.44 2.96 -9.44
C LEU A 14 4.32 2.00 -8.97
N LEU A 15 3.09 2.17 -9.47
CA LEU A 15 1.95 1.33 -9.09
C LEU A 15 2.05 -0.10 -9.64
N GLN A 16 2.65 -0.29 -10.82
CA GLN A 16 2.98 -1.62 -11.34
C GLN A 16 4.05 -2.31 -10.50
N ASN A 17 5.05 -1.56 -10.01
CA ASN A 17 6.04 -2.08 -9.07
C ASN A 17 5.41 -2.42 -7.72
N LEU A 18 4.31 -1.77 -7.33
CA LEU A 18 3.52 -2.14 -6.15
C LEU A 18 2.85 -3.51 -6.33
N GLU A 19 2.18 -3.77 -7.45
CA GLU A 19 1.65 -5.11 -7.77
C GLU A 19 2.75 -6.17 -7.79
N ARG A 20 3.91 -5.83 -8.35
CA ARG A 20 5.10 -6.69 -8.39
C ARG A 20 5.62 -7.01 -7.00
N ALA A 21 5.68 -6.02 -6.10
CA ALA A 21 6.13 -6.23 -4.72
C ALA A 21 5.27 -7.27 -4.00
N TYR A 22 3.95 -7.23 -4.21
CA TYR A 22 3.00 -8.21 -3.67
C TYR A 22 3.20 -9.58 -4.30
N THR A 23 3.27 -9.66 -5.62
CA THR A 23 3.44 -10.92 -6.36
C THR A 23 4.74 -11.63 -6.01
N GLU A 24 5.84 -10.88 -5.87
CA GLU A 24 7.14 -11.42 -5.49
C GLU A 24 7.29 -11.60 -3.97
N ARG A 25 6.33 -11.12 -3.17
CA ARG A 25 6.43 -11.00 -1.70
C ARG A 25 7.74 -10.31 -1.27
N ASN A 26 8.19 -9.35 -2.07
CA ASN A 26 9.52 -8.76 -1.92
C ASN A 26 9.43 -7.44 -1.15
N ILE A 27 9.70 -7.52 0.15
CA ILE A 27 9.61 -6.36 1.04
C ILE A 27 10.61 -5.25 0.66
N ASN A 28 11.73 -5.57 0.00
CA ASN A 28 12.68 -4.54 -0.40
C ASN A 28 12.17 -3.72 -1.59
N ILE A 29 11.42 -4.35 -2.50
CA ILE A 29 10.69 -3.61 -3.54
C ILE A 29 9.71 -2.68 -2.84
N TYR A 30 8.85 -3.24 -2.00
CA TYR A 30 7.80 -2.50 -1.30
C TYR A 30 8.32 -1.25 -0.56
N LYS A 31 9.36 -1.43 0.27
CA LYS A 31 10.03 -0.34 0.99
C LYS A 31 10.54 0.77 0.08
N SER A 32 10.96 0.41 -1.15
CA SER A 32 11.48 1.37 -2.13
C SER A 32 10.38 2.14 -2.86
N LEU A 33 9.11 1.75 -2.74
CA LEU A 33 7.97 2.47 -3.31
C LEU A 33 7.45 3.57 -2.38
N LEU A 34 7.64 3.41 -1.07
CA LEU A 34 7.13 4.32 -0.06
C LEU A 34 8.09 5.49 0.17
N HIS A 35 7.54 6.68 0.34
CA HIS A 35 8.27 7.87 0.80
C HIS A 35 8.62 7.72 2.30
N PRO A 36 9.73 8.28 2.81
CA PRO A 36 10.06 8.21 4.25
C PRO A 36 8.95 8.75 5.18
N ASP A 37 8.27 9.81 4.73
CA ASP A 37 7.12 10.41 5.43
C ASP A 37 5.77 9.76 5.06
N PHE A 38 5.79 8.50 4.61
CA PHE A 38 4.58 7.78 4.19
C PHE A 38 3.52 7.74 5.30
N ARG A 39 2.25 7.88 4.89
CA ARG A 39 1.08 7.65 5.73
C ARG A 39 0.08 6.71 5.04
N PHE A 40 -0.39 5.72 5.78
CA PHE A 40 -1.61 4.99 5.44
C PHE A 40 -2.77 5.64 6.17
N GLU A 41 -3.83 6.03 5.48
CA GLU A 41 -5.01 6.70 6.03
C GLU A 41 -6.23 5.77 5.96
N LEU A 42 -6.86 5.59 7.12
CA LEU A 42 -8.05 4.77 7.31
C LEU A 42 -9.33 5.58 7.13
N LEU A 43 -10.42 4.91 6.78
CA LEU A 43 -11.74 5.48 6.94
C LEU A 43 -12.07 5.67 8.42
N ALA A 44 -12.80 6.74 8.74
CA ALA A 44 -13.22 7.03 10.11
C ALA A 44 -13.97 5.86 10.76
N SER A 45 -14.72 5.09 9.96
CA SER A 45 -15.44 3.88 10.39
C SER A 45 -14.51 2.73 10.81
N GLU A 46 -13.27 2.70 10.32
CA GLU A 46 -12.31 1.61 10.53
C GLU A 46 -11.35 1.86 11.68
N VAL A 47 -11.24 3.11 12.14
CA VAL A 47 -10.38 3.52 13.27
C VAL A 47 -10.67 2.68 14.51
N SER A 48 -11.94 2.44 14.82
CA SER A 48 -12.35 1.63 15.98
C SER A 48 -12.04 0.14 15.84
N LEU A 49 -11.75 -0.34 14.63
CA LEU A 49 -11.46 -1.75 14.35
C LEU A 49 -9.95 -1.98 14.26
N ILE A 50 -9.25 -1.17 13.47
CA ILE A 50 -7.85 -1.40 13.07
C ILE A 50 -6.93 -0.19 13.28
N GLY A 51 -7.44 0.92 13.80
CA GLY A 51 -6.61 2.07 14.17
C GLY A 51 -5.63 1.75 15.29
N ILE A 52 -4.50 2.45 15.30
CA ILE A 52 -3.43 2.29 16.29
C ILE A 52 -3.10 3.64 16.93
N ASP A 53 -2.71 3.63 18.20
CA ASP A 53 -2.29 4.84 18.91
C ASP A 53 -0.84 5.17 18.53
N MET A 54 -0.66 5.99 17.51
CA MET A 54 0.65 6.36 16.96
C MET A 54 1.39 7.35 17.83
N ASN A 55 0.66 8.22 18.54
CA ASN A 55 1.23 9.31 19.32
C ASN A 55 1.28 9.02 20.84
N ASN A 56 0.78 7.85 21.27
CA ASN A 56 0.64 7.42 22.66
C ASN A 56 -0.23 8.35 23.51
N ASP A 57 -1.30 8.93 22.94
CA ASP A 57 -2.26 9.78 23.66
C ASP A 57 -3.44 8.99 24.26
N GLY A 58 -3.49 7.68 24.03
CA GLY A 58 -4.55 6.79 24.48
C GLY A 58 -5.74 6.70 23.52
N MET A 59 -5.70 7.37 22.38
CA MET A 59 -6.69 7.31 21.31
C MET A 59 -6.12 6.60 20.09
N ARG A 60 -6.97 5.89 19.34
CA ARG A 60 -6.55 5.27 18.09
C ARG A 60 -6.54 6.33 16.98
N ASP A 61 -5.44 6.41 16.26
CA ASP A 61 -5.32 7.25 15.09
C ASP A 61 -5.98 6.61 13.87
N SER A 62 -6.45 7.47 12.96
CA SER A 62 -6.95 7.09 11.64
C SER A 62 -5.83 6.90 10.63
N TRP A 63 -4.59 6.72 11.08
CA TRP A 63 -3.45 6.58 10.20
C TRP A 63 -2.30 5.84 10.89
N TRP A 64 -1.38 5.32 10.09
CA TRP A 64 -0.07 4.88 10.57
C TRP A 64 1.03 5.24 9.58
N GLY A 65 2.28 5.22 10.06
CA GLY A 65 3.44 5.66 9.29
C GLY A 65 4.19 4.54 8.60
N TYR A 66 5.25 4.93 7.88
CA TYR A 66 6.17 4.05 7.16
C TYR A 66 6.58 2.79 7.94
N ALA A 67 7.01 2.94 9.20
CA ALA A 67 7.56 1.82 9.97
C ALA A 67 6.52 0.72 10.22
N GLN A 68 5.32 1.10 10.64
CA GLN A 68 4.19 0.19 10.88
C GLN A 68 3.71 -0.43 9.59
N GLU A 69 3.59 0.35 8.51
CA GLU A 69 3.20 -0.17 7.20
C GLU A 69 4.16 -1.26 6.73
N VAL A 70 5.46 -0.98 6.76
CA VAL A 70 6.49 -1.95 6.39
C VAL A 70 6.45 -3.19 7.27
N GLU A 71 6.20 -3.05 8.57
CA GLU A 71 6.05 -4.19 9.47
C GLU A 71 4.85 -5.05 9.07
N TYR A 72 3.68 -4.45 8.86
CA TYR A 72 2.46 -5.17 8.50
C TYR A 72 2.59 -5.88 7.17
N THR A 73 3.13 -5.22 6.16
CA THR A 73 3.37 -5.84 4.85
C THR A 73 4.42 -6.95 4.93
N ASP A 74 5.52 -6.78 5.67
CA ASP A 74 6.54 -7.83 5.84
C ASP A 74 5.96 -9.06 6.54
N ARG A 75 5.09 -8.84 7.53
CA ARG A 75 4.38 -9.93 8.18
C ARG A 75 3.49 -10.67 7.19
N MET A 76 2.67 -9.95 6.43
CA MET A 76 1.80 -10.54 5.41
C MET A 76 2.62 -11.32 4.37
N PHE A 77 3.75 -10.80 3.92
CA PHE A 77 4.60 -11.45 2.92
C PHE A 77 5.31 -12.69 3.47
N ASN A 78 5.88 -12.60 4.68
CA ASN A 78 6.95 -13.50 5.09
C ASN A 78 6.72 -14.21 6.43
N LYS A 79 5.81 -13.74 7.29
CA LYS A 79 5.67 -14.25 8.68
C LYS A 79 4.28 -14.78 9.03
N GLY A 80 3.24 -14.36 8.31
CA GLY A 80 1.86 -14.68 8.62
C GLY A 80 1.27 -13.83 9.75
N SER A 81 0.05 -14.20 10.14
CA SER A 81 -0.74 -13.53 11.18
C SER A 81 -0.03 -13.44 12.53
N SER A 82 -0.36 -12.41 13.32
CA SER A 82 0.25 -12.17 14.64
C SER A 82 -0.15 -13.17 15.70
N ASP A 83 -1.33 -13.78 15.57
CA ASP A 83 -1.86 -14.80 16.48
C ASP A 83 -1.46 -16.24 16.08
N GLY A 84 -0.80 -16.39 14.92
CA GLY A 84 -0.39 -17.69 14.38
C GLY A 84 -1.51 -18.48 13.71
N THR A 85 -2.71 -17.90 13.55
CA THR A 85 -3.87 -18.56 12.92
C THR A 85 -3.60 -18.85 11.44
N TYR A 86 -2.98 -17.90 10.75
CA TYR A 86 -2.59 -18.01 9.34
C TYR A 86 -1.06 -17.97 9.19
N PRO A 87 -0.46 -18.93 8.45
CA PRO A 87 0.93 -18.84 8.03
C PRO A 87 1.10 -17.71 6.99
N PRO A 88 2.33 -17.43 6.52
CA PRO A 88 2.50 -16.65 5.30
C PRO A 88 1.72 -17.33 4.14
N PRO A 89 1.01 -16.57 3.30
CA PRO A 89 0.33 -17.11 2.13
C PRO A 89 1.34 -17.63 1.11
N ASP A 90 0.96 -18.69 0.39
CA ASP A 90 1.78 -19.29 -0.66
C ASP A 90 1.91 -18.38 -1.89
N ASP A 91 0.83 -17.65 -2.20
CA ASP A 91 0.72 -16.71 -3.32
C ASP A 91 -0.06 -15.47 -2.87
N ILE A 92 0.41 -14.30 -3.30
CA ILE A 92 -0.23 -13.01 -3.05
C ILE A 92 -0.41 -12.33 -4.40
N LYS A 93 -1.63 -11.90 -4.70
CA LYS A 93 -1.94 -11.15 -5.91
C LYS A 93 -2.65 -9.86 -5.56
N LEU A 94 -1.96 -8.74 -5.78
CA LEU A 94 -2.57 -7.42 -5.82
C LEU A 94 -2.77 -7.04 -7.28
N ARG A 95 -3.98 -6.59 -7.61
CA ARG A 95 -4.30 -6.00 -8.90
C ARG A 95 -4.89 -4.62 -8.68
N LEU A 96 -4.28 -3.61 -9.28
CA LEU A 96 -4.71 -2.23 -9.31
C LEU A 96 -5.30 -1.92 -10.68
N GLN A 97 -6.53 -1.46 -10.68
CA GLN A 97 -7.18 -0.94 -11.87
C GLN A 97 -6.79 0.53 -12.01
N ILE A 98 -5.57 0.78 -12.50
CA ILE A 98 -5.04 2.14 -12.70
C ILE A 98 -5.88 2.83 -13.78
N PRO A 99 -6.54 3.95 -13.49
CA PRO A 99 -7.34 4.67 -14.47
C PRO A 99 -6.45 5.36 -15.51
N PRO A 100 -6.99 5.70 -16.70
CA PRO A 100 -6.29 6.54 -17.67
C PRO A 100 -5.82 7.86 -17.06
N SER A 101 -4.68 8.38 -17.52
CA SER A 101 -4.01 9.56 -16.92
C SER A 101 -4.83 10.84 -16.97
N GLU A 102 -5.84 10.93 -17.85
CA GLU A 102 -6.79 12.06 -17.90
C GLU A 102 -7.72 12.11 -16.67
N ARG A 103 -7.80 11.03 -15.89
CA ARG A 103 -8.58 10.97 -14.64
C ARG A 103 -7.73 11.19 -13.39
N TRP A 104 -6.43 11.39 -13.54
CA TRP A 104 -5.57 11.68 -12.41
C TRP A 104 -5.75 13.14 -11.99
N GLU A 105 -5.62 13.38 -10.70
CA GLU A 105 -5.85 14.70 -10.12
C GLU A 105 -4.52 15.25 -9.60
N ASN A 106 -4.31 16.56 -9.69
CA ASN A 106 -3.24 17.20 -8.93
C ASN A 106 -3.74 17.42 -7.50
N ASP A 107 -2.84 17.24 -6.53
CA ASP A 107 -3.19 17.53 -5.15
C ASP A 107 -3.39 19.04 -4.93
N PRO A 108 -4.55 19.47 -4.40
CA PRO A 108 -4.83 20.90 -4.17
C PRO A 108 -4.15 21.47 -2.91
N GLU A 109 -3.49 20.66 -2.08
CA GLU A 109 -2.85 21.11 -0.84
C GLU A 109 -1.59 21.96 -1.12
N VAL A 110 -1.41 23.01 -0.31
CA VAL A 110 -0.22 23.89 -0.40
C VAL A 110 1.03 23.08 -0.06
N GLY A 111 2.04 23.11 -0.93
CA GLY A 111 3.25 22.29 -0.81
C GLY A 111 3.17 20.95 -1.54
N HIS A 112 2.05 20.62 -2.18
CA HIS A 112 1.86 19.41 -2.98
C HIS A 112 1.73 19.71 -4.49
N GLU A 113 2.35 20.79 -4.98
CA GLU A 113 2.12 21.33 -6.33
C GLU A 113 2.44 20.33 -7.46
N ASP A 114 3.40 19.42 -7.24
CA ASP A 114 3.80 18.38 -8.20
C ASP A 114 3.27 16.98 -7.84
N TRP A 115 2.37 16.87 -6.86
CA TRP A 115 1.82 15.59 -6.44
C TRP A 115 0.66 15.18 -7.32
N ILE A 116 0.57 13.87 -7.58
CA ILE A 116 -0.49 13.27 -8.38
C ILE A 116 -1.31 12.34 -7.50
N ILE A 117 -2.62 12.46 -7.58
CA ILE A 117 -3.59 11.61 -6.91
C ILE A 117 -4.17 10.64 -7.94
N ILE A 118 -4.07 9.34 -7.66
CA ILE A 118 -4.60 8.28 -8.51
C ILE A 118 -5.56 7.40 -7.70
N PRO A 119 -6.87 7.43 -7.97
CA PRO A 119 -7.80 6.47 -7.41
C PRO A 119 -7.74 5.15 -8.19
N CYS A 120 -7.52 4.04 -7.51
CA CYS A 120 -7.49 2.70 -8.09
C CYS A 120 -8.51 1.81 -7.40
N ASN A 121 -9.36 1.13 -8.18
CA ASN A 121 -9.99 -0.07 -7.63
C ASN A 121 -8.92 -1.14 -7.45
N PHE A 122 -8.96 -1.89 -6.36
CA PHE A 122 -8.03 -2.98 -6.14
C PHE A 122 -8.74 -4.30 -5.85
N ASP A 123 -8.05 -5.38 -6.23
CA ASP A 123 -8.35 -6.74 -5.81
C ASP A 123 -7.07 -7.33 -5.19
N LEU A 124 -7.15 -7.76 -3.93
CA LEU A 124 -6.08 -8.44 -3.19
C LEU A 124 -6.51 -9.87 -2.86
N ILE A 125 -5.69 -10.85 -3.23
CA ILE A 125 -5.95 -12.26 -2.98
C ILE A 125 -4.73 -12.88 -2.29
N LEU A 126 -4.95 -13.48 -1.13
CA LEU A 126 -3.99 -14.32 -0.41
C LEU A 126 -4.42 -15.78 -0.57
N SER A 127 -3.55 -16.63 -1.12
CA SER A 127 -3.86 -18.04 -1.36
C SER A 127 -3.06 -18.96 -0.45
N TYR A 128 -3.72 -19.97 0.10
CA TYR A 128 -3.16 -21.00 0.98
C TYR A 128 -3.43 -22.37 0.38
N GLN A 129 -2.40 -23.01 -0.18
CA GLN A 129 -2.49 -24.26 -0.93
C GLN A 129 -2.76 -25.45 0.00
N GLU A 130 -2.10 -25.49 1.17
CA GLU A 130 -2.25 -26.61 2.12
C GLU A 130 -3.69 -26.74 2.64
N SER A 131 -4.35 -25.61 2.91
CA SER A 131 -5.73 -25.56 3.38
C SER A 131 -6.76 -25.42 2.25
N ASN A 132 -6.30 -25.33 0.99
CA ASN A 132 -7.13 -25.05 -0.19
C ASN A 132 -8.11 -23.89 0.04
N SER A 133 -7.60 -22.78 0.58
CA SER A 133 -8.40 -21.61 0.96
C SER A 133 -7.79 -20.32 0.43
N SER A 134 -8.61 -19.28 0.30
CA SER A 134 -8.16 -17.94 -0.02
C SER A 134 -8.84 -16.89 0.86
N ILE A 135 -8.12 -15.80 1.08
CA ILE A 135 -8.65 -14.56 1.66
C ILE A 135 -8.63 -13.52 0.55
N THR A 136 -9.75 -12.83 0.36
CA THR A 136 -9.89 -11.81 -0.67
C THR A 136 -10.32 -10.49 -0.05
N ALA A 137 -9.68 -9.40 -0.45
CA ALA A 137 -10.08 -8.04 -0.14
C ALA A 137 -10.19 -7.25 -1.45
N ASN A 138 -11.16 -6.36 -1.54
CA ASN A 138 -11.33 -5.48 -2.70
C ASN A 138 -11.92 -4.15 -2.24
N GLY A 139 -11.72 -3.12 -3.06
CA GLY A 139 -12.21 -1.79 -2.75
C GLY A 139 -11.53 -0.72 -3.58
N ILE A 140 -11.47 0.49 -3.04
CA ILE A 140 -10.86 1.65 -3.70
C ILE A 140 -9.71 2.12 -2.82
N ALA A 141 -8.55 2.31 -3.43
CA ALA A 141 -7.38 2.92 -2.81
C ALA A 141 -7.05 4.21 -3.56
N ARG A 142 -6.82 5.30 -2.82
CA ARG A 142 -6.36 6.57 -3.39
C ARG A 142 -4.90 6.77 -3.04
N PHE A 143 -4.05 6.80 -4.06
CA PHE A 143 -2.61 6.97 -3.92
C PHE A 143 -2.23 8.42 -4.18
N TYR A 144 -1.55 9.04 -3.23
CA TYR A 144 -0.93 10.34 -3.37
C TYR A 144 0.55 10.13 -3.64
N LEU A 145 0.96 10.51 -4.83
CA LEU A 145 2.27 10.22 -5.39
C LEU A 145 3.09 11.49 -5.43
N ARG A 146 4.28 11.43 -4.84
CA ARG A 146 5.22 12.53 -4.76
C ARG A 146 6.42 12.27 -5.68
N PRO A 147 6.85 13.24 -6.49
CA PRO A 147 8.11 13.14 -7.21
C PRO A 147 9.29 13.24 -6.24
N GLU A 148 10.26 12.34 -6.39
CA GLU A 148 11.51 12.31 -5.62
C GLU A 148 12.69 12.04 -6.56
N GLY A 149 13.49 13.08 -6.83
CA GLY A 149 14.59 13.01 -7.79
C GLY A 149 14.09 12.71 -9.20
N ASN A 150 14.49 11.55 -9.74
CA ASN A 150 14.11 11.11 -11.09
C ASN A 150 12.95 10.09 -11.09
N GLY A 151 12.26 9.93 -9.97
CA GLY A 151 11.16 8.97 -9.86
C GLY A 151 10.05 9.44 -8.95
N TRP A 152 9.15 8.51 -8.64
CA TRP A 152 7.95 8.73 -7.85
C TRP A 152 7.95 7.82 -6.62
N LYS A 153 7.28 8.28 -5.57
CA LYS A 153 7.03 7.55 -4.33
C LYS A 153 5.59 7.70 -3.90
N ILE A 154 5.08 6.68 -3.22
CA ILE A 154 3.80 6.74 -2.53
C ILE A 154 4.03 7.50 -1.22
N ALA A 155 3.42 8.67 -1.10
CA ALA A 155 3.48 9.48 0.12
C ALA A 155 2.25 9.26 1.00
N ILE A 156 1.07 9.07 0.40
CA ILE A 156 -0.14 8.71 1.14
C ILE A 156 -0.84 7.58 0.40
N TRP A 157 -1.26 6.57 1.15
CA TRP A 157 -2.24 5.58 0.71
C TRP A 157 -3.48 5.77 1.57
N ARG A 158 -4.59 6.21 0.96
CA ARG A 158 -5.88 6.27 1.63
C ARG A 158 -6.76 5.11 1.22
N ASP A 159 -7.29 4.39 2.21
CA ASP A 159 -8.33 3.39 1.99
C ASP A 159 -9.69 4.08 1.80
N GLU A 160 -10.39 3.74 0.73
CA GLU A 160 -11.74 4.21 0.38
C GLU A 160 -12.70 3.03 0.16
N SER A 161 -12.35 1.82 0.61
CA SER A 161 -13.09 0.57 0.34
C SER A 161 -14.54 0.52 0.86
N ASN A 162 -14.97 1.51 1.66
CA ASN A 162 -16.32 1.61 2.23
C ASN A 162 -17.00 2.98 2.02
N ILE A 163 -16.56 3.77 1.03
CA ILE A 163 -17.23 5.04 0.62
C ILE A 163 -18.32 4.78 -0.42
#